data_AF-V6TWP5-F1
#
_entry.id   AF-V6TWP5-F1
#
_cell.length_a   1.000
_cell.length_b   1.000
_cell.length_c   1.000
_cell.angle_alpha   90.00
_cell.angle_beta   90.00
_cell.angle_gamma   90.00
#
_symmetry.space_group_name_H-M   'P 1'
#
loop_
_entity.id
_entity.type
_entity.pdbx_description
1 polymer ?
#
loop_
_entity_poly.entity_id
_entity_poly.type
_entity_poly.pdbx_seq_one_letter_code
_entity_poly.pdbx_strand_id
1 'polypeptide(L)'
;TCGNGCTTGTGSGACKTCGLTVEGTAYCSACSVDTEYPQNGVCTSKTTRATATCSDASISGGVCKVCANSYFRMNGGCYETSRYPGKSVCTQVASGGNTCDSPAPGYNVENGNLVTCPEGCFACTSSTACGTCADGYVLVGKACTKCDASCLTCETSASTCKECASGYYKAASGNACTSCESNSGDVKGVGSYHFSMITTKAKGLLYRNR
;
A
#
# COMPACT_ATOMS: atom_id res chain seq x y z
N THR A 1 -7.66 14.55 -17.33
CA THR A 1 -9.02 14.02 -17.11
C THR A 1 -8.90 12.56 -16.71
N CYS A 2 -9.55 12.13 -15.63
CA CYS A 2 -9.67 10.70 -15.34
C CYS A 2 -10.51 10.10 -16.47
N GLY A 3 -9.95 9.18 -17.25
CA GLY A 3 -10.72 8.46 -18.25
C GLY A 3 -11.77 7.58 -17.58
N ASN A 4 -12.79 7.16 -18.33
CA ASN A 4 -13.62 6.05 -17.87
C ASN A 4 -12.71 4.85 -17.55
N GLY A 5 -12.99 4.14 -16.45
CA GLY A 5 -12.31 2.89 -16.13
C GLY A 5 -12.45 1.87 -17.25
N CYS A 6 -11.70 0.76 -17.18
CA CYS A 6 -11.75 -0.28 -18.20
C CYS A 6 -13.18 -0.72 -18.52
N THR A 7 -13.51 -0.81 -19.82
CA THR A 7 -14.76 -1.38 -20.34
C THR A 7 -14.45 -2.53 -21.28
N THR A 8 -15.25 -3.60 -21.22
CA THR A 8 -15.11 -4.74 -22.14
C THR A 8 -15.70 -4.43 -23.51
N GLY A 9 -15.11 -4.98 -24.57
CA GLY A 9 -15.57 -4.84 -25.94
C GLY A 9 -14.93 -5.87 -26.86
N THR A 10 -15.20 -5.75 -28.16
CA THR A 10 -14.72 -6.68 -29.19
C THR A 10 -13.92 -5.95 -30.28
N GLY A 11 -12.91 -6.61 -30.83
CA GLY A 11 -12.08 -6.07 -31.91
C GLY A 11 -10.76 -5.44 -31.45
N SER A 12 -10.00 -4.89 -32.39
CA SER A 12 -8.67 -4.33 -32.12
C SER A 12 -8.73 -3.15 -31.15
N GLY A 13 -7.81 -3.13 -30.18
CA GLY A 13 -7.74 -2.13 -29.12
C GLY A 13 -8.82 -2.28 -28.05
N ALA A 14 -9.79 -3.18 -28.23
CA ALA A 14 -10.84 -3.43 -27.24
C ALA A 14 -10.35 -4.40 -26.16
N CYS A 15 -10.73 -4.11 -24.92
CA CYS A 15 -10.44 -5.00 -23.82
C CYS A 15 -11.43 -6.16 -23.78
N LYS A 16 -10.96 -7.39 -23.66
CA LYS A 16 -11.79 -8.58 -23.42
C LYS A 16 -12.19 -8.70 -21.95
N THR A 17 -11.22 -8.47 -21.06
CA THR A 17 -11.38 -8.69 -19.62
C THR A 17 -10.77 -7.53 -18.82
N CYS A 18 -11.57 -6.87 -17.99
CA CYS A 18 -11.12 -5.87 -17.04
C CYS A 18 -10.76 -6.51 -15.68
N GLY A 19 -9.77 -7.41 -15.68
CA GLY A 19 -9.45 -8.26 -14.53
C GLY A 19 -8.30 -7.76 -13.64
N LEU A 20 -7.76 -6.57 -13.91
CA LEU A 20 -6.79 -5.92 -13.03
C LEU A 20 -7.47 -4.76 -12.32
N THR A 21 -7.42 -4.73 -10.98
CA THR A 21 -7.91 -3.59 -10.19
C THR A 21 -6.79 -3.09 -9.30
N VAL A 22 -6.47 -1.80 -9.40
CA VAL A 22 -5.47 -1.12 -8.56
C VAL A 22 -6.10 0.14 -8.02
N GLU A 23 -6.08 0.31 -6.69
CA GLU A 23 -6.67 1.47 -6.00
C GLU A 23 -8.14 1.73 -6.41
N GLY A 24 -8.91 0.65 -6.60
CA GLY A 24 -10.32 0.71 -7.01
C GLY A 24 -10.56 1.01 -8.49
N THR A 25 -9.51 1.26 -9.27
CA THR A 25 -9.62 1.48 -10.72
C THR A 25 -9.39 0.18 -11.49
N ALA A 26 -10.31 -0.16 -12.39
CA ALA A 26 -10.21 -1.33 -13.25
C ALA A 26 -9.41 -1.03 -14.53
N TYR A 27 -8.56 -1.98 -14.91
CA TYR A 27 -7.66 -1.94 -16.06
C TYR A 27 -7.79 -3.22 -16.88
N CYS A 28 -7.42 -3.15 -18.16
CA CYS A 28 -7.49 -4.31 -19.02
C CYS A 28 -6.43 -5.36 -18.63
N SER A 29 -6.86 -6.62 -18.51
CA SER A 29 -6.01 -7.77 -18.21
C SER A 29 -5.92 -8.76 -19.38
N ALA A 30 -6.79 -8.64 -20.39
CA ALA A 30 -6.70 -9.41 -21.63
C ALA A 30 -7.40 -8.65 -22.76
N CYS A 31 -6.77 -8.61 -23.93
CA CYS A 31 -7.30 -7.94 -25.12
C CYS A 31 -8.24 -8.85 -25.92
N SER A 32 -9.14 -8.23 -26.69
CA SER A 32 -10.09 -8.96 -27.52
C SER A 32 -9.44 -9.62 -28.75
N VAL A 33 -8.26 -9.14 -29.17
CA VAL A 33 -7.50 -9.71 -30.27
C VAL A 33 -6.32 -10.50 -29.70
N ASP A 34 -6.16 -11.74 -30.16
CA ASP A 34 -5.18 -12.67 -29.58
C ASP A 34 -3.72 -12.24 -29.74
N THR A 35 -3.44 -11.38 -30.72
CA THR A 35 -2.11 -10.82 -31.02
C THR A 35 -1.89 -9.44 -30.39
N GLU A 36 -2.81 -8.97 -29.55
CA GLU A 36 -2.67 -7.76 -28.75
C GLU A 36 -2.36 -8.11 -27.29
N TYR A 37 -1.95 -7.13 -26.51
CA TYR A 37 -1.74 -7.28 -25.07
C TYR A 37 -1.99 -5.96 -24.34
N PRO A 38 -2.30 -6.02 -23.03
CA PRO A 38 -2.42 -4.81 -22.23
C PRO A 38 -1.03 -4.21 -21.95
N GLN A 39 -0.82 -2.97 -22.40
CA GLN A 39 0.30 -2.16 -21.98
C GLN A 39 -0.21 -1.05 -21.07
N ASN A 40 0.25 -1.05 -19.81
CA ASN A 40 -0.27 -0.16 -18.78
C ASN A 40 -1.81 -0.20 -18.68
N GLY A 41 -2.41 -1.39 -18.86
CA GLY A 41 -3.84 -1.59 -18.74
C GLY A 41 -4.68 -1.20 -19.96
N VAL A 42 -4.07 -0.84 -21.09
CA VAL A 42 -4.75 -0.53 -22.37
C VAL A 42 -4.25 -1.45 -23.46
N CYS A 43 -5.16 -1.99 -24.28
CA CYS A 43 -4.80 -2.87 -25.37
C CYS A 43 -4.02 -2.16 -26.47
N THR A 44 -2.91 -2.75 -26.85
CA THR A 44 -2.06 -2.27 -27.95
C THR A 44 -1.65 -3.43 -28.84
N SER A 45 -1.35 -3.08 -30.09
CA SER A 45 -0.71 -3.98 -31.03
C SER A 45 0.82 -3.76 -31.06
N LYS A 46 1.52 -4.67 -31.73
CA LYS A 46 2.96 -4.60 -32.04
C LYS A 46 3.37 -3.34 -32.81
N THR A 47 2.55 -2.88 -33.76
CA THR A 47 2.98 -1.90 -34.77
C THR A 47 2.90 -0.45 -34.29
N THR A 48 2.31 -0.22 -33.12
CA THR A 48 1.93 1.13 -32.67
C THR A 48 3.02 1.82 -31.83
N ARG A 49 4.13 1.14 -31.48
CA ARG A 49 5.23 1.74 -30.70
C ARG A 49 6.61 1.47 -31.29
N ALA A 50 7.48 2.49 -31.23
CA ALA A 50 8.88 2.42 -31.65
C ALA A 50 9.75 1.47 -30.81
N THR A 51 9.26 1.00 -29.66
CA THR A 51 9.97 0.07 -28.75
C THR A 51 9.00 -0.97 -28.23
N ALA A 52 9.31 -2.25 -28.43
CA ALA A 52 8.48 -3.36 -27.97
C ALA A 52 8.50 -3.46 -26.43
N THR A 53 7.33 -3.51 -25.81
CA THR A 53 7.19 -3.64 -24.34
C THR A 53 6.89 -5.06 -23.88
N CYS A 54 6.55 -5.92 -24.83
CA CYS A 54 6.34 -7.35 -24.70
C CYS A 54 7.22 -8.08 -25.73
N SER A 55 7.66 -9.29 -25.40
CA SER A 55 8.26 -10.20 -26.36
C SER A 55 7.19 -10.78 -27.29
N ASP A 56 7.35 -10.59 -28.59
CA ASP A 56 6.37 -10.99 -29.61
C ASP A 56 5.96 -12.46 -29.52
N ALA A 57 6.93 -13.36 -29.35
CA ALA A 57 6.70 -14.81 -29.27
C ALA A 57 5.90 -15.21 -28.02
N SER A 58 5.74 -14.29 -27.06
CA SER A 58 5.04 -14.51 -25.80
C SER A 58 3.60 -14.01 -25.81
N ILE A 59 3.17 -13.32 -26.88
CA ILE A 59 1.81 -12.82 -27.03
C ILE A 59 0.89 -13.96 -27.46
N SER A 60 -0.14 -14.22 -26.67
CA SER A 60 -1.12 -15.27 -26.96
C SER A 60 -2.39 -15.04 -26.15
N GLY A 61 -3.56 -15.17 -26.78
CA GLY A 61 -4.84 -15.04 -26.09
C GLY A 61 -5.13 -13.63 -25.56
N GLY A 62 -4.52 -12.60 -26.18
CA GLY A 62 -4.73 -11.22 -25.79
C GLY A 62 -3.88 -10.78 -24.59
N VAL A 63 -2.85 -11.54 -24.21
CA VAL A 63 -1.96 -11.24 -23.08
C VAL A 63 -0.50 -11.37 -23.46
N CYS A 64 0.38 -10.73 -22.67
CA CYS A 64 1.83 -10.88 -22.75
C CYS A 64 2.37 -11.79 -21.64
N LYS A 65 3.17 -12.80 -21.99
CA LYS A 65 3.80 -13.71 -21.02
C LYS A 65 5.21 -13.28 -20.61
N VAL A 66 5.93 -12.57 -21.47
CA VAL A 66 7.30 -12.11 -21.21
C VAL A 66 7.43 -10.62 -21.59
N CYS A 67 7.59 -9.76 -20.59
CA CYS A 67 7.79 -8.33 -20.81
C CYS A 67 9.25 -8.00 -21.14
N ALA A 68 9.44 -6.90 -21.89
CA ALA A 68 10.78 -6.38 -22.18
C ALA A 68 11.45 -5.79 -20.93
N ASN A 69 12.74 -5.46 -21.04
CA ASN A 69 13.48 -4.75 -19.99
C ASN A 69 12.75 -3.45 -19.59
N SER A 70 12.84 -3.11 -18.30
CA SER A 70 12.14 -1.96 -17.69
C SER A 70 10.61 -2.10 -17.59
N TYR A 71 10.02 -3.22 -18.04
CA TYR A 71 8.61 -3.55 -17.81
C TYR A 71 8.49 -4.81 -16.97
N PHE A 72 7.49 -4.84 -16.09
CA PHE A 72 7.13 -6.03 -15.33
C PHE A 72 5.77 -6.58 -15.74
N ARG A 73 5.58 -7.89 -15.58
CA ARG A 73 4.34 -8.58 -15.87
C ARG A 73 3.36 -8.44 -14.70
N MET A 74 2.12 -8.08 -15.00
CA MET A 74 1.04 -8.04 -14.02
C MET A 74 -0.31 -8.32 -14.69
N ASN A 75 -1.02 -9.36 -14.25
CA ASN A 75 -2.35 -9.76 -14.76
C ASN A 75 -2.44 -9.75 -16.29
N GLY A 76 -1.48 -10.40 -16.97
CA GLY A 76 -1.49 -10.57 -18.43
C GLY A 76 -0.97 -9.38 -19.25
N GLY A 77 -0.59 -8.27 -18.63
CA GLY A 77 -0.01 -7.11 -19.32
C GLY A 77 1.42 -6.79 -18.90
N CYS A 78 2.01 -5.80 -19.57
CA CYS A 78 3.32 -5.23 -19.25
C CYS A 78 3.19 -3.78 -18.75
N TYR A 79 3.85 -3.50 -17.64
CA TYR A 79 3.69 -2.25 -16.88
C TYR A 79 5.05 -1.64 -16.56
N GLU A 80 5.10 -0.31 -16.53
CA GLU A 80 6.28 0.47 -16.15
C GLU A 80 6.07 1.18 -14.79
N THR A 81 7.15 1.53 -14.11
CA THR A 81 7.10 2.19 -12.79
C THR A 81 6.82 3.70 -12.88
N SER A 82 6.75 4.25 -14.09
CA SER A 82 6.49 5.69 -14.32
C SER A 82 5.02 6.01 -14.62
N ARG A 83 4.20 5.00 -14.94
CA ARG A 83 2.80 5.16 -15.36
C ARG A 83 1.85 4.32 -14.54
N TYR A 84 0.62 4.81 -14.38
CA TYR A 84 -0.44 3.99 -13.81
C TYR A 84 -0.84 2.85 -14.76
N PRO A 85 -1.26 1.69 -14.21
CA PRO A 85 -1.28 1.38 -12.78
C PRO A 85 0.08 0.93 -12.23
N GLY A 86 1.07 0.68 -13.08
CA GLY A 86 2.35 0.07 -12.69
C GLY A 86 3.10 0.83 -11.58
N LYS A 87 3.09 2.16 -11.62
CA LYS A 87 3.73 3.01 -10.61
C LYS A 87 3.16 2.89 -9.19
N SER A 88 1.89 2.47 -9.06
CA SER A 88 1.28 2.24 -7.74
C SER A 88 1.68 0.89 -7.15
N VAL A 89 2.14 -0.05 -7.99
CA VAL A 89 2.37 -1.45 -7.62
C VAL A 89 3.86 -1.78 -7.51
N CYS A 90 4.70 -1.19 -8.34
CA CYS A 90 6.11 -1.51 -8.43
C CYS A 90 6.97 -0.25 -8.41
N THR A 91 7.99 -0.24 -7.55
CA THR A 91 8.96 0.86 -7.47
C THR A 91 10.21 0.57 -8.30
N GLN A 92 10.56 -0.71 -8.48
CA GLN A 92 11.70 -1.13 -9.29
C GLN A 92 11.41 -2.42 -10.05
N VAL A 93 11.61 -2.40 -11.37
CA VAL A 93 11.60 -3.60 -12.21
C VAL A 93 12.97 -4.29 -12.10
N ALA A 94 12.97 -5.62 -12.13
CA ALA A 94 14.20 -6.39 -12.18
C ALA A 94 15.06 -6.00 -13.39
N SER A 95 16.38 -6.12 -13.27
CA SER A 95 17.34 -5.75 -14.33
C SER A 95 17.05 -6.47 -15.67
N GLY A 96 16.61 -7.73 -15.60
CA GLY A 96 16.19 -8.52 -16.77
C GLY A 96 14.75 -8.27 -17.25
N GLY A 97 14.04 -7.28 -16.69
CA GLY A 97 12.63 -7.05 -16.95
C GLY A 97 11.73 -8.14 -16.37
N ASN A 98 10.51 -8.21 -16.91
CA ASN A 98 9.48 -9.23 -16.69
C ASN A 98 8.89 -9.34 -15.27
N THR A 99 9.62 -9.04 -14.22
CA THR A 99 9.14 -9.08 -12.84
C THR A 99 9.37 -7.76 -12.11
N CYS A 100 8.52 -7.50 -11.13
CA CYS A 100 8.78 -6.46 -10.15
C CYS A 100 9.83 -6.98 -9.16
N ASP A 101 10.90 -6.23 -8.95
CA ASP A 101 11.95 -6.54 -7.98
C ASP A 101 11.64 -5.92 -6.63
N SER A 102 11.13 -4.68 -6.65
CA SER A 102 10.69 -3.97 -5.44
C SER A 102 9.22 -3.56 -5.55
N PRO A 103 8.28 -4.36 -5.00
CA PRO A 103 6.88 -3.96 -4.90
C PRO A 103 6.70 -2.69 -4.05
N ALA A 104 5.67 -1.92 -4.36
CA ALA A 104 5.24 -0.79 -3.54
C ALA A 104 4.56 -1.29 -2.25
N PRO A 105 4.54 -0.49 -1.17
CA PRO A 105 3.89 -0.86 0.08
C PRO A 105 2.44 -1.28 -0.11
N GLY A 106 2.03 -2.38 0.53
CA GLY A 106 0.69 -2.94 0.43
C GLY A 106 0.43 -3.79 -0.82
N TYR A 107 1.43 -3.95 -1.70
CA TYR A 107 1.33 -4.79 -2.90
C TYR A 107 2.47 -5.80 -3.00
N ASN A 108 2.19 -6.87 -3.73
CA ASN A 108 3.17 -7.82 -4.24
C ASN A 108 2.76 -8.25 -5.66
N VAL A 109 3.70 -8.77 -6.44
CA VAL A 109 3.42 -9.38 -7.74
C VAL A 109 3.94 -10.80 -7.72
N GLU A 110 3.03 -11.76 -7.54
CA GLU A 110 3.36 -13.18 -7.43
C GLU A 110 3.04 -13.88 -8.75
N ASN A 111 4.05 -14.49 -9.37
CA ASN A 111 3.92 -15.17 -10.66
C ASN A 111 3.25 -14.30 -11.74
N GLY A 112 3.50 -12.99 -11.71
CA GLY A 112 2.92 -12.01 -12.62
C GLY A 112 1.45 -11.72 -12.39
N ASN A 113 0.90 -12.04 -11.22
CA ASN A 113 -0.41 -11.63 -10.76
C ASN A 113 -0.24 -10.64 -9.60
N LEU A 114 -1.06 -9.58 -9.61
CA LEU A 114 -1.15 -8.64 -8.50
C LEU A 114 -1.68 -9.35 -7.26
N VAL A 115 -0.98 -9.15 -6.16
CA VAL A 115 -1.40 -9.54 -4.81
C VAL A 115 -1.52 -8.26 -3.99
N THR A 116 -2.70 -8.02 -3.43
CA THR A 116 -2.89 -6.98 -2.42
C THR A 116 -2.60 -7.57 -1.06
N CYS A 117 -1.75 -6.89 -0.28
CA CYS A 117 -1.39 -7.34 1.04
C CYS A 117 -2.56 -7.22 2.02
N PRO A 118 -2.61 -8.05 3.07
CA PRO A 118 -3.60 -7.92 4.13
C PRO A 118 -3.48 -6.58 4.85
N GLU A 119 -4.53 -6.18 5.57
CA GLU A 119 -4.56 -4.92 6.32
C GLU A 119 -3.35 -4.78 7.27
N GLY A 120 -2.78 -3.58 7.34
CA GLY A 120 -1.64 -3.28 8.21
C GLY A 120 -0.32 -3.90 7.75
N CYS A 121 -0.29 -4.59 6.60
CA CYS A 121 0.91 -5.16 6.06
C CYS A 121 1.61 -4.20 5.09
N PHE A 122 2.88 -3.91 5.35
CA PHE A 122 3.71 -3.12 4.46
C PHE A 122 4.24 -3.96 3.30
N ALA A 123 4.73 -5.18 3.59
CA ALA A 123 5.23 -6.11 2.58
C ALA A 123 4.73 -7.54 2.87
N CYS A 124 4.07 -8.14 1.89
CA CYS A 124 3.49 -9.48 2.00
C CYS A 124 4.11 -10.46 1.01
N THR A 125 4.06 -11.75 1.35
CA THR A 125 4.40 -12.83 0.42
C THR A 125 3.17 -13.36 -0.31
N SER A 126 1.99 -13.28 0.32
CA SER A 126 0.69 -13.59 -0.28
C SER A 126 -0.40 -12.68 0.28
N SER A 127 -1.62 -12.78 -0.24
CA SER A 127 -2.77 -12.01 0.26
C SER A 127 -3.15 -12.31 1.72
N THR A 128 -2.59 -13.38 2.31
CA THR A 128 -2.88 -13.80 3.68
C THR A 128 -1.64 -13.88 4.57
N ALA A 129 -0.45 -13.59 4.04
CA ALA A 129 0.81 -13.71 4.77
C ALA A 129 1.66 -12.45 4.62
N CYS A 130 1.87 -11.77 5.74
CA CYS A 130 2.72 -10.61 5.84
C CYS A 130 4.13 -10.98 6.28
N GLY A 131 5.14 -10.35 5.67
CA GLY A 131 6.53 -10.40 6.11
C GLY A 131 6.91 -9.22 6.99
N THR A 132 6.41 -8.02 6.65
CA THR A 132 6.71 -6.78 7.38
C THR A 132 5.45 -5.97 7.58
N CYS A 133 5.15 -5.62 8.82
CA CYS A 133 4.01 -4.79 9.16
C CYS A 133 4.29 -3.31 8.94
N ALA A 134 3.24 -2.56 8.63
CA ALA A 134 3.28 -1.10 8.60
C ALA A 134 3.45 -0.55 10.02
N ASP A 135 3.86 0.72 10.11
CA ASP A 135 3.97 1.41 11.40
C ASP A 135 2.63 1.38 12.16
N GLY A 136 2.71 1.16 13.47
CA GLY A 136 1.52 0.98 14.33
C GLY A 136 0.92 -0.43 14.27
N TYR A 137 1.62 -1.40 13.67
CA TYR A 137 1.26 -2.82 13.68
C TYR A 137 2.45 -3.69 14.12
N VAL A 138 2.14 -4.84 14.69
CA VAL A 138 3.10 -5.88 15.06
C VAL A 138 2.83 -7.18 14.31
N LEU A 139 3.89 -7.87 13.90
CA LEU A 139 3.79 -9.16 13.26
C LEU A 139 3.57 -10.26 14.32
N VAL A 140 2.38 -10.87 14.29
CA VAL A 140 2.04 -12.04 15.12
C VAL A 140 1.82 -13.23 14.19
N GLY A 141 2.79 -14.16 14.20
CA GLY A 141 2.83 -15.24 13.21
C GLY A 141 3.10 -14.70 11.80
N LYS A 142 2.06 -14.67 10.95
CA LYS A 142 2.11 -14.14 9.57
C LYS A 142 1.13 -12.98 9.34
N ALA A 143 0.51 -12.48 10.41
CA ALA A 143 -0.51 -11.44 10.33
C ALA A 143 -0.04 -10.20 11.09
N CYS A 144 -0.41 -9.03 10.58
CA CYS A 144 -0.18 -7.77 11.25
C CYS A 144 -1.37 -7.46 12.15
N THR A 145 -1.09 -7.30 13.43
CA THR A 145 -2.08 -6.89 14.42
C THR A 145 -1.82 -5.44 14.77
N LYS A 146 -2.87 -4.61 14.70
CA LYS A 146 -2.76 -3.20 15.08
C LYS A 146 -2.34 -3.10 16.54
N CYS A 147 -1.42 -2.19 16.84
CA CYS A 147 -1.08 -1.91 18.23
C CYS A 147 -2.30 -1.43 19.01
N ASP A 148 -2.30 -1.68 20.32
CA ASP A 148 -3.29 -1.12 21.22
C ASP A 148 -3.31 0.41 21.10
N ALA A 149 -4.48 1.03 21.27
CA ALA A 149 -4.62 2.48 21.12
C ALA A 149 -3.77 3.30 22.10
N SER A 150 -3.34 2.68 23.22
CA SER A 150 -2.40 3.26 24.17
C SER A 150 -0.94 3.27 23.68
N CYS A 151 -0.62 2.49 22.65
CA CYS A 151 0.70 2.43 22.03
C CYS A 151 0.78 3.32 20.78
N LEU A 152 1.84 4.10 20.66
CA LEU A 152 2.24 4.68 19.37
C LEU A 152 2.88 3.59 18.48
N THR A 153 3.75 2.78 19.08
CA THR A 153 4.37 1.61 18.46
C THR A 153 4.40 0.45 19.45
N CYS A 154 4.31 -0.77 18.94
CA CYS A 154 4.34 -2.00 19.71
C CYS A 154 5.38 -2.98 19.16
N GLU A 155 5.79 -3.96 19.97
CA GLU A 155 6.95 -4.81 19.66
C GLU A 155 6.60 -6.30 19.51
N THR A 156 6.34 -7.02 20.61
CA THR A 156 6.11 -8.48 20.58
C THR A 156 4.63 -8.85 20.53
N SER A 157 3.76 -7.94 20.94
CA SER A 157 2.31 -8.07 20.88
C SER A 157 1.67 -6.69 20.80
N ALA A 158 0.40 -6.63 20.41
CA ALA A 158 -0.32 -5.37 20.26
C ALA A 158 -0.33 -4.52 21.54
N SER A 159 -0.31 -5.16 22.71
CA SER A 159 -0.33 -4.52 24.03
C SER A 159 1.06 -4.27 24.63
N THR A 160 2.13 -4.74 23.97
CA THR A 160 3.51 -4.52 24.42
C THR A 160 4.05 -3.29 23.71
N CYS A 161 3.81 -2.12 24.29
CA CYS A 161 4.19 -0.84 23.72
C CYS A 161 5.71 -0.63 23.82
N LYS A 162 6.29 -0.28 22.67
CA LYS A 162 7.64 0.28 22.60
C LYS A 162 7.60 1.76 22.97
N GLU A 163 6.62 2.48 22.44
CA GLU A 163 6.34 3.88 22.75
C GLU A 163 4.85 4.09 23.02
N CYS A 164 4.53 4.93 24.01
CA CYS A 164 3.15 5.26 24.35
C CYS A 164 2.59 6.34 23.43
N ALA A 165 1.31 6.20 23.07
CA ALA A 165 0.57 7.23 22.38
C ALA A 165 0.44 8.49 23.25
N SER A 166 0.19 9.64 22.61
CA SER A 166 -0.07 10.89 23.34
C SER A 166 -1.24 10.73 24.31
N GLY A 167 -1.08 11.24 25.53
CA GLY A 167 -2.06 11.03 26.61
C GLY A 167 -1.87 9.74 27.41
N TYR A 168 -0.81 8.97 27.11
CA TYR A 168 -0.42 7.77 27.86
C TYR A 168 1.04 7.84 28.30
N TYR A 169 1.39 7.11 29.37
CA TYR A 169 2.75 6.97 29.87
C TYR A 169 3.10 5.51 30.14
N LYS A 170 4.40 5.20 30.12
CA LYS A 170 4.90 3.86 30.44
C LYS A 170 4.95 3.69 31.95
N ALA A 171 4.17 2.75 32.48
CA ALA A 171 4.21 2.46 33.92
C ALA A 171 5.56 1.83 34.31
N ALA A 172 5.99 2.02 35.55
CA ALA A 172 7.29 1.53 36.03
C ALA A 172 7.45 0.00 35.96
N SER A 173 6.34 -0.73 35.93
CA SER A 173 6.28 -2.19 35.78
C SER A 173 5.53 -2.57 34.50
N GLY A 174 6.28 -2.99 33.49
CA GLY A 174 5.76 -3.58 32.27
C GLY A 174 5.94 -2.73 31.01
N ASN A 175 5.49 -3.28 29.89
CA ASN A 175 5.53 -2.63 28.58
C ASN A 175 4.16 -2.07 28.15
N ALA A 176 3.15 -2.10 29.02
CA ALA A 176 1.85 -1.51 28.74
C ALA A 176 1.84 -0.01 29.04
N CYS A 177 1.06 0.75 28.27
CA CYS A 177 0.88 2.18 28.45
C CYS A 177 -0.40 2.46 29.24
N THR A 178 -0.29 3.37 30.21
CA THR A 178 -1.40 3.76 31.08
C THR A 178 -1.87 5.16 30.72
N SER A 179 -3.19 5.37 30.70
CA SER A 179 -3.77 6.70 30.44
C SER A 179 -3.33 7.69 31.53
N CYS A 180 -2.92 8.89 31.12
CA CYS A 180 -2.60 10.00 32.02
C CYS A 180 -3.80 10.48 32.85
N GLU A 181 -5.02 10.12 32.47
CA GLU A 181 -6.25 10.47 33.20
C GLU A 181 -6.61 9.42 34.28
N SER A 182 -5.95 8.26 34.24
CA SER A 182 -6.21 7.14 35.15
C SER A 182 -5.20 7.09 36.28
N ASN A 183 -5.67 6.70 37.47
CA ASN A 183 -4.78 6.38 38.58
C ASN A 183 -4.11 5.02 38.35
N SER A 184 -2.80 4.92 38.58
CA SER A 184 -2.07 3.65 38.53
C SER A 184 -0.94 3.64 39.56
N GLY A 185 -1.07 2.77 40.56
CA GLY A 185 -0.21 2.79 41.74
C GLY A 185 -0.21 4.17 42.41
N ASP A 186 0.98 4.74 42.55
CA ASP A 186 1.21 6.05 43.16
C ASP A 186 0.98 7.22 42.19
N VAL A 187 0.82 6.96 40.89
CA VAL A 187 0.54 8.01 39.90
C VAL A 187 -0.95 8.34 39.94
N LYS A 188 -1.27 9.59 40.28
CA LYS A 188 -2.64 10.12 40.19
C LYS A 188 -2.90 10.69 38.81
N GLY A 189 -3.97 10.21 38.19
CA GLY A 189 -4.41 10.68 36.89
C GLY A 189 -4.84 12.13 36.97
N VAL A 190 -4.45 12.92 35.97
CA VAL A 190 -4.98 14.26 35.77
C VAL A 190 -6.22 14.14 34.90
N GLY A 191 -7.38 13.97 35.54
CA GLY A 191 -8.66 13.94 34.83
C GLY A 191 -8.79 15.16 33.92
N SER A 192 -9.38 14.97 32.75
CA SER A 192 -9.57 16.01 31.73
C SER A 192 -10.37 17.19 32.29
N TYR A 193 -9.66 18.16 32.87
CA TYR A 193 -10.16 19.53 32.85
C TYR A 193 -10.18 19.90 31.37
N HIS A 194 -11.37 19.99 30.82
CA HIS A 194 -11.63 20.50 29.49
C HIS A 194 -11.00 21.90 29.39
N PHE A 195 -9.73 21.97 28.96
CA PHE A 195 -9.04 23.22 28.71
C PHE A 195 -9.62 23.75 27.40
N SER A 196 -10.82 24.34 27.51
CA SER A 196 -11.39 25.18 26.46
C SER A 196 -10.28 26.15 26.08
N MET A 197 -9.73 26.01 24.88
CA MET A 197 -8.71 26.92 24.37
C MET A 197 -9.33 28.31 24.27
N ILE A 198 -9.30 29.06 25.37
CA ILE A 198 -9.45 30.51 25.32
C ILE A 198 -8.15 30.97 24.66
N THR A 199 -8.25 31.32 23.39
CA THR A 199 -7.23 32.04 22.64
C THR A 199 -7.07 33.43 23.25
N THR A 200 -6.45 33.51 24.43
CA THR A 200 -6.09 34.79 25.03
C THR A 200 -4.85 35.30 24.32
N LYS A 201 -5.08 36.19 23.34
CA LYS A 201 -4.04 37.05 22.77
C LYS A 201 -3.17 37.58 23.91
N ALA A 202 -1.87 37.32 23.83
CA ALA A 202 -0.87 37.98 24.65
C ALA A 202 -0.98 39.50 24.44
N LYS A 203 -1.60 40.19 25.39
CA LYS A 203 -1.33 41.59 25.69
C LYS A 203 -0.90 41.62 27.15
N GLY A 204 0.37 41.95 27.33
CA GLY A 204 1.01 41.95 28.63
C GLY A 204 0.31 42.85 29.62
N LEU A 205 0.52 42.55 30.89
CA LEU A 205 0.59 43.52 31.96
C LEU A 205 1.28 42.86 33.16
N LEU A 206 2.33 43.54 33.59
CA LEU A 206 3.00 43.36 34.87
C LEU A 206 1.98 43.27 36.00
N TYR A 207 2.16 42.33 36.94
CA TYR A 207 1.88 42.65 38.34
C TYR A 207 2.76 41.84 39.31
N ARG A 208 3.48 42.61 40.14
CA ARG A 208 4.28 42.19 41.30
C ARG A 208 3.41 42.06 42.55
N ASN A 209 4.01 41.44 43.57
CA ASN A 209 3.76 41.51 45.04
C ASN A 209 3.12 40.24 45.62
N ARG A 210 3.61 39.63 46.70
CA ARG A 210 4.62 40.01 47.71
C ARG A 210 5.64 38.91 47.90
#